data_AF-A0A3C2DBD0-F1
#
_entry.id   AF-A0A3C2DBD0-F1
#
_cell.length_a   1.000
_cell.length_b   1.000
_cell.length_c   1.000
_cell.angle_alpha   90.00
_cell.angle_beta   90.00
_cell.angle_gamma   90.00
#
_symmetry.space_group_name_H-M   'P 1'
#
loop_
_entity.id
_entity.type
_entity.pdbx_description
1 polymer ?
#
loop_
_entity_poly.entity_id
_entity_poly.type
_entity_poly.pdbx_seq_one_letter_code
_entity_poly.pdbx_strand_id
1 'polypeptide(L)'
;MQPVVIGAGPAGLTAAYRFGQAGVTTIVLEADEVVGGISRTAVRDGWRFDIGGHRFFTKVQAVSDLWHEILDSDDFLVRPRMSRIFYRGRFYDYPLKATNALRNLGIVEAVRCVLSYLWVRVHPPKDLTSFEGWTASRFGWRLYRIFFKTYTEKVWGIPAHELQADWAAQRIKNLSLFRAIWNSL
;
A
#
# COMPACT_ATOMS: atom_id res chain seq x y z
N MET A 1 15.60 31.64 18.20
CA MET A 1 14.43 31.86 17.31
C MET A 1 13.37 30.85 17.69
N GLN A 2 12.11 31.26 17.72
CA GLN A 2 10.98 30.36 17.99
C GLN A 2 10.61 29.63 16.69
N PRO A 3 10.67 28.29 16.63
CA PRO A 3 10.23 27.55 15.45
C PRO A 3 8.73 27.72 15.22
N VAL A 4 8.33 27.80 13.95
CA VAL A 4 6.93 27.79 13.52
C VAL A 4 6.73 26.58 12.61
N VAL A 5 5.76 25.73 12.96
CA VAL A 5 5.36 24.53 12.21
C VAL A 5 3.99 24.79 11.59
N ILE A 6 3.87 24.55 10.29
CA ILE A 6 2.61 24.68 9.56
C ILE A 6 2.07 23.27 9.29
N GLY A 7 0.88 22.99 9.80
CA GLY A 7 0.19 21.70 9.78
C GLY A 7 0.41 20.90 11.06
N ALA A 8 -0.68 20.51 11.72
CA ALA A 8 -0.70 19.63 12.89
C ALA A 8 -1.05 18.18 12.53
N GLY A 9 -0.59 17.69 11.38
CA GLY A 9 -0.56 16.26 11.07
C GLY A 9 0.58 15.52 11.79
N PRO A 10 0.76 14.20 11.56
CA PRO A 10 1.80 13.40 12.23
C PRO A 10 3.21 14.00 12.11
N ALA A 11 3.56 14.54 10.95
CA ALA A 11 4.87 15.16 10.73
C ALA A 11 5.07 16.42 11.58
N GLY A 12 4.09 17.34 11.57
CA GLY A 12 4.18 18.59 12.31
C GLY A 12 4.10 18.40 13.82
N LEU A 13 3.20 17.52 14.28
CA LEU A 13 3.11 17.16 15.70
C LEU A 13 4.39 16.46 16.19
N THR A 14 4.99 15.58 15.38
CA THR A 14 6.28 14.97 15.73
C THR A 14 7.39 16.02 15.83
N ALA A 15 7.43 16.99 14.90
CA ALA A 15 8.42 18.07 14.97
C ALA A 15 8.25 18.92 16.23
N ALA A 16 7.01 19.35 16.54
CA ALA A 16 6.70 20.12 17.74
C ALA A 16 7.02 19.33 19.02
N TYR A 17 6.71 18.04 19.04
CA TYR A 17 7.03 17.13 20.15
C TYR A 17 8.54 17.06 20.41
N ARG A 18 9.35 16.90 19.35
CA ARG A 18 10.82 16.88 19.46
C ARG A 18 11.41 18.22 19.92
N PHE A 19 10.88 19.34 19.45
CA PHE A 19 11.28 20.65 19.97
C PHE A 19 10.93 20.80 21.45
N GLY A 20 9.74 20.36 21.86
CA GLY A 20 9.32 20.34 23.26
C GLY A 20 10.27 19.53 24.15
N GLN A 21 10.67 18.33 23.71
CA GLN A 21 11.67 17.50 24.41
C GLN A 21 13.04 18.22 24.54
N ALA A 22 13.39 19.09 23.60
CA ALA A 22 14.60 19.91 23.65
C ALA A 22 14.44 21.23 24.44
N GLY A 23 13.29 21.44 25.11
CA GLY A 23 13.00 22.67 25.85
C GLY A 23 12.71 23.90 24.97
N VAL A 24 12.46 23.69 23.67
CA VAL A 24 12.20 24.76 22.70
C VAL A 24 10.69 24.92 22.51
N THR A 25 10.16 26.07 22.92
CA THR A 25 8.77 26.43 22.64
C THR A 25 8.57 26.60 21.14
N THR A 26 7.55 25.94 20.57
CA THR A 26 7.25 25.93 19.13
C THR A 26 5.80 26.34 18.90
N ILE A 27 5.54 27.13 17.86
CA ILE A 27 4.18 27.47 17.43
C ILE A 27 3.76 26.47 16.36
N VAL A 28 2.60 25.83 16.53
CA VAL A 28 2.00 24.97 15.51
C VAL A 28 0.75 25.65 14.99
N LEU A 29 0.69 25.87 13.67
CA LEU A 29 -0.46 26.44 12.98
C LEU A 29 -1.19 25.33 12.23
N GLU A 30 -2.46 25.10 12.54
CA GLU A 30 -3.33 24.17 11.83
C GLU A 30 -4.56 24.93 11.32
N ALA A 31 -4.98 24.61 10.10
CA ALA A 31 -6.15 25.22 9.49
C ALA A 31 -7.45 24.51 9.89
N ASP A 32 -7.38 23.20 10.16
CA ASP A 32 -8.50 22.41 10.69
C ASP A 32 -8.78 22.71 12.17
N GLU A 33 -10.01 22.43 12.62
CA GLU A 33 -10.42 22.57 14.02
C GLU A 33 -9.81 21.47 14.93
N VAL A 34 -9.26 20.42 14.34
CA VAL A 34 -8.70 19.27 15.04
C VAL A 34 -7.34 18.88 14.46
N VAL A 35 -6.42 18.48 15.33
CA VAL A 35 -5.10 17.98 14.92
C VAL A 35 -5.19 16.55 14.36
N GLY A 36 -4.14 16.11 13.68
CA GLY A 36 -3.98 14.75 13.16
C GLY A 36 -3.99 14.64 11.63
N GLY A 37 -4.43 15.68 10.91
CA GLY A 37 -4.47 15.69 9.44
C GLY A 37 -5.21 14.48 8.87
N ILE A 38 -4.61 13.77 7.91
CA ILE A 38 -5.19 12.53 7.33
C ILE A 38 -5.26 11.36 8.33
N SER A 39 -4.58 11.45 9.47
CA SER A 39 -4.56 10.41 10.52
C SER A 39 -5.59 10.66 11.62
N ARG A 40 -6.56 11.54 11.40
CA ARG A 40 -7.66 11.81 12.32
C ARG A 40 -8.82 10.83 12.14
N THR A 41 -9.63 10.73 13.18
CA THR A 41 -10.91 10.00 13.17
C THR A 41 -12.07 11.00 13.20
N ALA A 42 -12.92 10.96 12.19
CA ALA A 42 -14.19 11.68 12.15
C ALA A 42 -15.29 10.90 12.87
N VAL A 43 -16.19 11.61 13.55
CA VAL A 43 -17.37 11.01 14.19
C VAL A 43 -18.62 11.47 13.46
N ARG A 44 -19.46 10.52 13.06
CA ARG A 44 -20.74 10.80 12.41
C ARG A 44 -21.79 9.81 12.89
N ASP A 45 -22.91 10.31 13.39
CA ASP A 45 -24.04 9.48 13.87
C ASP A 45 -23.62 8.41 14.90
N GLY A 46 -22.65 8.75 15.77
CA GLY A 46 -22.07 7.84 16.75
C GLY A 46 -21.00 6.87 16.21
N TRP A 47 -20.80 6.82 14.89
CA TRP A 47 -19.80 5.98 14.24
C TRP A 47 -18.48 6.72 14.04
N ARG A 48 -17.38 5.98 14.10
CA ARG A 48 -16.02 6.49 13.93
C ARG A 48 -15.46 6.08 12.57
N PHE A 49 -14.91 7.05 11.83
CA PHE A 49 -14.35 6.85 10.50
C PHE A 49 -13.00 7.54 10.39
N ASP A 50 -11.95 6.78 10.10
CA ASP A 50 -10.66 7.36 9.72
C ASP A 50 -10.71 7.87 8.29
N ILE A 51 -9.85 8.84 7.96
CA ILE A 51 -9.72 9.37 6.60
C ILE A 51 -8.89 8.39 5.73
N GLY A 52 -9.48 7.24 5.45
CA GLY A 52 -8.85 6.10 4.78
C GLY A 52 -8.50 4.96 5.74
N GLY A 53 -8.12 3.81 5.18
CA GLY A 53 -7.79 2.62 5.96
C GLY A 53 -6.41 2.74 6.60
N HIS A 54 -6.34 3.15 7.86
CA HIS A 54 -5.11 3.22 8.63
C HIS A 54 -4.88 1.95 9.45
N ARG A 55 -3.62 1.50 9.49
CA ARG A 55 -3.15 0.50 10.46
C ARG A 55 -1.73 0.84 10.82
N PHE A 56 -1.41 0.76 12.10
CA PHE A 56 -0.05 1.01 12.57
C PHE A 56 0.82 -0.22 12.32
N PHE A 57 1.90 -0.04 11.57
CA PHE A 57 3.00 -1.00 11.43
C PHE A 57 4.27 -0.24 11.04
N THR A 58 5.38 -0.51 11.71
CA THR A 58 6.67 0.11 11.38
C THR A 58 7.79 -0.90 11.47
N LYS A 59 8.85 -0.68 10.68
CA LYS A 59 10.14 -1.37 10.81
C LYS A 59 11.22 -0.46 11.39
N VAL A 60 10.87 0.79 11.68
CA VAL A 60 11.79 1.82 12.19
C VAL A 60 11.62 1.87 13.70
N GLN A 61 12.66 1.46 14.43
CA GLN A 61 12.61 1.36 15.90
C GLN A 61 12.24 2.70 16.54
N ALA A 62 12.88 3.79 16.14
CA ALA A 62 12.60 5.13 16.66
C ALA A 62 11.13 5.59 16.49
N VAL A 63 10.42 5.08 15.47
CA VAL A 63 8.98 5.35 15.32
C VAL A 63 8.18 4.46 16.28
N SER A 64 8.55 3.19 16.41
CA SER A 64 7.91 2.28 17.37
C SER A 64 8.02 2.83 18.79
N ASP A 65 9.23 3.23 19.19
CA ASP A 65 9.51 3.75 20.54
C ASP A 65 8.70 5.00 20.83
N LEU A 66 8.63 5.94 19.88
CA LEU A 66 7.82 7.15 20.02
C LEU A 66 6.34 6.83 20.28
N TRP A 67 5.77 5.85 19.57
CA TRP A 67 4.37 5.47 19.78
C TRP A 67 4.14 4.80 21.13
N HIS A 68 5.09 3.99 21.62
CA HIS A 68 5.01 3.37 22.95
C HIS A 68 5.40 4.32 24.10
N GLU A 69 6.03 5.45 23.80
CA GLU A 69 6.25 6.55 24.74
C GLU A 69 4.95 7.34 24.97
N ILE A 70 4.10 7.46 23.94
CA ILE A 70 2.90 8.30 23.95
C ILE A 70 1.64 7.51 24.36
N LEU A 71 1.53 6.25 23.97
CA LEU A 71 0.35 5.40 24.20
C LEU A 71 0.69 4.22 25.12
N ASP A 72 -0.28 3.83 25.93
CA ASP A 72 -0.17 2.64 26.77
C ASP A 72 -0.24 1.38 25.91
N SER A 73 0.32 0.27 26.40
CA SER A 73 0.30 -1.01 25.67
C SER A 73 -1.12 -1.48 25.34
N ASP A 74 -2.08 -1.15 26.20
CA ASP A 74 -3.48 -1.57 26.09
C ASP A 74 -4.25 -0.79 25.00
N ASP A 75 -3.72 0.34 24.54
CA ASP A 75 -4.26 1.10 23.40
C ASP A 75 -3.97 0.40 22.05
N PHE A 76 -2.99 -0.52 22.01
CA PHE A 76 -2.60 -1.22 20.80
C PHE A 76 -3.41 -2.50 20.58
N LEU A 77 -4.37 -2.44 19.66
CA LEU A 77 -5.11 -3.62 19.22
C LEU A 77 -4.36 -4.41 18.15
N VAL A 78 -3.75 -5.54 18.54
CA VAL A 78 -3.09 -6.46 17.60
C VAL A 78 -4.12 -7.29 16.84
N ARG A 79 -4.10 -7.21 15.49
CA ARG A 79 -5.00 -7.95 14.61
C ARG A 79 -4.26 -8.70 13.51
N PRO A 80 -4.61 -9.97 13.22
CA PRO A 80 -4.02 -10.70 12.10
C PRO A 80 -4.42 -10.04 10.77
N ARG A 81 -3.44 -9.89 9.87
CA ARG A 81 -3.68 -9.27 8.57
C ARG A 81 -4.42 -10.22 7.62
N MET A 82 -5.66 -9.87 7.27
CA MET A 82 -6.40 -10.52 6.18
C MET A 82 -6.71 -9.50 5.09
N SER A 83 -6.18 -9.71 3.88
CA SER A 83 -6.51 -8.90 2.71
C SER A 83 -6.83 -9.82 1.53
N ARG A 84 -7.83 -9.44 0.73
CA ARG A 84 -8.31 -10.21 -0.42
C ARG A 84 -8.66 -9.29 -1.57
N ILE A 85 -8.47 -9.76 -2.79
CA ILE A 85 -8.91 -9.09 -4.01
C ILE A 85 -10.26 -9.69 -4.41
N PHE A 86 -11.29 -8.86 -4.54
CA PHE A 86 -12.57 -9.31 -5.07
C PHE A 86 -12.61 -9.09 -6.59
N TYR A 87 -12.68 -10.18 -7.36
CA TYR A 87 -12.70 -10.12 -8.82
C TYR A 87 -13.62 -11.19 -9.38
N ARG A 88 -14.55 -10.78 -10.26
CA ARG A 88 -15.55 -11.68 -10.91
C ARG A 88 -16.28 -12.61 -9.94
N GLY A 89 -16.80 -12.05 -8.84
CA GLY A 89 -17.57 -12.80 -7.85
C GLY A 89 -16.76 -13.73 -6.95
N ARG A 90 -15.41 -13.70 -7.03
CA ARG A 90 -14.53 -14.57 -6.23
C ARG A 90 -13.51 -13.74 -5.45
N PHE A 91 -13.16 -14.24 -4.26
CA PHE A 91 -12.09 -13.69 -3.45
C PHE A 91 -10.76 -14.38 -3.74
N TYR A 92 -9.77 -13.58 -4.11
CA TYR A 92 -8.39 -13.98 -4.29
C TYR A 92 -7.56 -13.57 -3.07
N ASP A 93 -6.64 -14.42 -2.64
CA ASP A 93 -5.75 -14.11 -1.52
C ASP A 93 -4.78 -12.97 -1.89
N TYR A 94 -4.44 -12.12 -0.91
CA TYR A 94 -3.35 -11.14 -1.03
C TYR A 94 -2.25 -11.39 0.02
N PRO A 95 -1.01 -11.70 -0.40
CA PRO A 95 -0.56 -11.85 -1.77
C PRO A 95 -1.19 -13.02 -2.53
N LEU A 96 -1.23 -12.94 -3.87
CA LEU A 96 -1.81 -13.97 -4.73
C LEU A 96 -1.16 -15.34 -4.48
N LYS A 97 -1.96 -16.30 -4.02
CA LYS A 97 -1.54 -17.71 -3.92
C LYS A 97 -1.91 -18.45 -5.20
N ALA A 98 -0.97 -19.22 -5.76
CA ALA A 98 -1.16 -19.91 -7.03
C ALA A 98 -2.37 -20.87 -7.01
N THR A 99 -2.56 -21.64 -5.93
CA THR A 99 -3.67 -22.60 -5.79
C THR A 99 -5.04 -21.91 -5.78
N ASN A 100 -5.19 -20.84 -4.99
CA ASN A 100 -6.40 -20.03 -4.94
C ASN A 100 -6.67 -19.33 -6.28
N ALA A 101 -5.64 -18.78 -6.92
CA ALA A 101 -5.75 -18.15 -8.23
C ALA A 101 -6.15 -19.15 -9.32
N LEU A 102 -5.51 -20.32 -9.38
CA LEU A 102 -5.82 -21.38 -10.34
C LEU A 102 -7.27 -21.87 -10.19
N ARG A 103 -7.70 -22.14 -8.95
CA ARG A 103 -9.08 -22.58 -8.66
C ARG A 103 -10.11 -21.52 -9.10
N ASN A 104 -9.83 -20.25 -8.85
CA ASN A 104 -10.79 -19.17 -9.12
C ASN A 104 -10.79 -18.72 -10.60
N LEU A 105 -9.63 -18.72 -11.27
CA LEU A 105 -9.50 -18.37 -12.69
C LEU A 105 -9.96 -19.51 -13.62
N GLY A 106 -9.75 -20.76 -13.18
CA GLY A 106 -9.91 -21.94 -14.01
C GLY A 106 -8.70 -22.22 -14.90
N ILE A 107 -8.58 -23.46 -15.36
CA ILE A 107 -7.40 -23.98 -16.08
C ILE A 107 -7.14 -23.17 -17.36
N VAL A 108 -8.18 -22.88 -18.14
CA VAL A 108 -8.05 -22.17 -19.42
C VAL A 108 -7.43 -20.78 -19.22
N GLU A 109 -7.93 -20.02 -18.25
CA GLU A 109 -7.43 -18.67 -17.99
C GLU A 109 -6.04 -18.71 -17.34
N ALA A 110 -5.77 -19.69 -16.49
CA ALA A 110 -4.43 -19.90 -15.93
C ALA A 110 -3.39 -20.20 -17.04
N VAL A 111 -3.71 -21.07 -18.00
CA VAL A 111 -2.84 -21.35 -19.15
C VAL A 111 -2.60 -20.09 -19.97
N ARG A 112 -3.65 -19.28 -20.24
CA ARG A 112 -3.49 -17.98 -20.92
C ARG A 112 -2.58 -17.01 -20.16
N CYS A 113 -2.67 -16.99 -18.83
CA CYS A 113 -1.77 -16.19 -18.00
C CYS A 113 -0.32 -16.66 -18.12
N VAL A 114 -0.07 -17.97 -18.09
CA VAL A 114 1.28 -18.54 -18.27
C VAL A 114 1.82 -18.25 -19.68
N LEU A 115 1.04 -18.48 -20.72
CA LEU A 115 1.44 -18.17 -22.11
C LEU A 115 1.72 -16.68 -22.29
N SER A 116 0.89 -15.81 -21.69
CA SER A 116 1.13 -14.35 -21.71
C SER A 116 2.41 -13.95 -20.98
N TYR A 117 2.79 -14.67 -19.94
CA TYR A 117 4.05 -14.45 -19.23
C TYR A 117 5.24 -14.93 -20.06
N LEU A 118 5.17 -16.13 -20.66
CA LEU A 118 6.21 -16.65 -21.56
C LEU A 118 6.40 -15.74 -22.78
N TRP A 119 5.31 -15.22 -23.35
CA TRP A 119 5.37 -14.24 -24.44
C TRP A 119 6.21 -13.02 -24.06
N VAL A 120 6.01 -12.49 -22.86
CA VAL A 120 6.74 -11.32 -22.36
C VAL A 120 8.22 -11.63 -22.06
N ARG A 121 8.59 -12.90 -21.85
CA ARG A 121 10.00 -13.31 -21.75
C ARG A 121 10.73 -13.24 -23.09
N VAL A 122 10.02 -13.45 -24.20
CA VAL A 122 10.58 -13.35 -25.56
C VAL A 122 10.44 -11.92 -26.11
N HIS A 123 9.30 -11.28 -25.84
CA HIS A 123 8.94 -9.94 -26.31
C HIS A 123 8.61 -9.03 -25.12
N PRO A 124 9.62 -8.51 -24.41
CA PRO A 124 9.39 -7.64 -23.25
C PRO A 124 8.73 -6.30 -23.66
N PRO A 125 7.96 -5.66 -22.76
CA PRO A 125 7.49 -4.30 -22.96
C PRO A 125 8.64 -3.34 -23.27
N LYS A 126 8.44 -2.44 -24.24
CA LYS A 126 9.47 -1.49 -24.69
C LYS A 126 9.85 -0.49 -23.61
N ASP A 127 8.84 0.04 -22.92
CA ASP A 127 9.02 0.95 -21.80
C ASP A 127 8.91 0.20 -20.48
N LEU A 128 9.98 0.17 -19.70
CA LEU A 128 10.02 -0.40 -18.35
C LEU A 128 10.09 0.67 -17.25
N THR A 129 10.05 1.94 -17.63
CA THR A 129 10.05 3.08 -16.71
C THR A 129 8.67 3.35 -16.14
N SER A 130 7.61 2.85 -16.80
CA SER A 130 6.23 2.92 -16.32
C SER A 130 5.80 1.70 -15.49
N PHE A 131 4.83 1.89 -14.60
CA PHE A 131 4.20 0.85 -13.79
C PHE A 131 3.62 -0.27 -14.67
N GLU A 132 2.96 0.11 -15.77
CA GLU A 132 2.40 -0.83 -16.75
C GLU A 132 3.47 -1.78 -17.28
N GLY A 133 4.53 -1.24 -17.91
CA GLY A 133 5.56 -2.07 -18.53
C GLY A 133 6.38 -2.85 -17.50
N TRP A 134 6.71 -2.24 -16.36
CA TRP A 134 7.43 -2.92 -15.29
C TRP A 134 6.64 -4.08 -14.68
N THR A 135 5.33 -3.94 -14.51
CA THR A 135 4.48 -4.98 -13.95
C THR A 135 4.17 -6.06 -14.98
N ALA A 136 3.86 -5.67 -16.22
CA ALA A 136 3.66 -6.61 -17.32
C ALA A 136 4.89 -7.47 -17.57
N SER A 137 6.11 -6.92 -17.48
CA SER A 137 7.37 -7.67 -17.61
C SER A 137 7.55 -8.78 -16.56
N ARG A 138 6.92 -8.67 -15.39
CA ARG A 138 7.04 -9.63 -14.27
C ARG A 138 5.94 -10.67 -14.20
N PHE A 139 4.75 -10.33 -14.66
CA PHE A 139 3.55 -11.17 -14.49
C PHE A 139 2.89 -11.55 -15.83
N GLY A 140 3.34 -10.98 -16.95
CA GLY A 140 2.66 -11.06 -18.23
C GLY A 140 1.50 -10.07 -18.33
N TRP A 141 1.16 -9.68 -19.56
CA TRP A 141 0.07 -8.74 -19.87
C TRP A 141 -1.28 -9.18 -19.32
N ARG A 142 -1.56 -10.50 -19.29
CA ARG A 142 -2.86 -11.01 -18.87
C ARG A 142 -3.11 -10.85 -17.37
N LEU A 143 -2.18 -11.30 -16.51
CA LEU A 143 -2.29 -11.11 -15.06
C LEU A 143 -2.22 -9.63 -14.68
N TYR A 144 -1.36 -8.86 -15.36
CA TYR A 144 -1.30 -7.41 -15.20
C TYR A 144 -2.69 -6.78 -15.36
N ARG A 145 -3.41 -7.08 -16.45
CA ARG A 145 -4.76 -6.53 -16.69
C ARG A 145 -5.80 -6.98 -15.66
N ILE A 146 -5.71 -8.23 -15.19
CA ILE A 146 -6.68 -8.81 -14.25
C ILE A 146 -6.54 -8.19 -12.86
N PHE A 147 -5.32 -8.15 -12.31
CA PHE A 147 -5.10 -7.83 -10.89
C PHE A 147 -4.43 -6.49 -10.62
N PHE A 148 -3.70 -5.93 -11.58
CA PHE A 148 -2.86 -4.76 -11.34
C PHE A 148 -3.40 -3.51 -12.02
N LYS A 149 -3.71 -3.55 -13.32
CA LYS A 149 -4.11 -2.37 -14.10
C LYS A 149 -5.30 -1.65 -13.48
N THR A 150 -6.44 -2.33 -13.43
CA THR A 150 -7.71 -1.72 -12.98
C THR A 150 -7.67 -1.30 -11.52
N TYR A 151 -6.98 -2.06 -10.67
CA TYR A 151 -6.81 -1.69 -9.27
C TYR A 151 -5.96 -0.42 -9.13
N THR A 152 -4.80 -0.37 -9.78
CA THR A 152 -3.89 0.78 -9.71
C THR A 152 -4.55 2.04 -10.27
N GLU A 153 -5.16 1.96 -11.45
CA GLU A 153 -5.85 3.11 -12.07
C GLU A 153 -7.02 3.60 -11.22
N LYS A 154 -7.76 2.69 -10.57
CA LYS A 154 -8.84 3.07 -9.62
C LYS A 154 -8.33 3.75 -8.36
N VAL A 155 -7.16 3.34 -7.85
CA VAL A 155 -6.58 3.91 -6.63
C VAL A 155 -5.98 5.28 -6.89
N TRP A 156 -5.29 5.43 -8.02
CA TRP A 156 -4.51 6.64 -8.34
C TRP A 156 -5.25 7.64 -9.23
N GLY A 157 -6.32 7.23 -9.90
CA GLY A 157 -7.08 8.09 -10.80
C GLY A 157 -6.35 8.45 -12.10
N ILE A 158 -5.17 7.87 -12.35
CA ILE A 158 -4.36 8.12 -13.55
C ILE A 158 -3.98 6.83 -14.27
N PRO A 159 -3.76 6.87 -15.60
CA PRO A 159 -3.37 5.69 -16.38
C PRO A 159 -2.07 5.04 -15.88
N ALA A 160 -2.03 3.71 -15.91
CA ALA A 160 -0.89 2.96 -15.38
C ALA A 160 0.43 3.14 -16.16
N HIS A 161 0.38 3.67 -17.38
CA HIS A 161 1.58 3.99 -18.17
C HIS A 161 2.18 5.36 -17.82
N GLU A 162 1.45 6.21 -17.08
CA GLU A 162 1.94 7.50 -16.59
C GLU A 162 2.58 7.40 -15.19
N LEU A 163 2.33 6.30 -14.47
CA LEU A 163 2.92 6.01 -13.17
C LEU A 163 4.34 5.48 -13.33
N GLN A 164 5.29 5.94 -12.51
CA GLN A 164 6.67 5.43 -12.55
C GLN A 164 6.82 4.03 -11.94
N ALA A 165 7.78 3.28 -12.48
CA ALA A 165 8.08 1.89 -12.12
C ALA A 165 8.74 1.73 -10.74
N ASP A 166 9.43 2.75 -10.25
CA ASP A 166 10.05 2.77 -8.92
C ASP A 166 9.00 2.64 -7.81
N TRP A 167 7.86 3.31 -7.97
CA TRP A 167 6.69 3.16 -7.11
C TRP A 167 6.16 1.71 -7.12
N ALA A 168 6.07 1.10 -8.31
CA ALA A 168 5.69 -0.31 -8.46
C ALA A 168 6.66 -1.24 -7.72
N ALA A 169 7.96 -1.00 -7.90
CA ALA A 169 9.03 -1.80 -7.36
C ALA A 169 9.04 -1.79 -5.83
N GLN A 170 8.71 -0.67 -5.19
CA GLN A 170 8.63 -0.60 -3.73
C GLN A 170 7.43 -1.39 -3.17
N ARG A 171 6.28 -1.37 -3.86
CA ARG A 171 5.04 -2.01 -3.39
C ARG A 171 4.95 -3.50 -3.75
N ILE A 172 5.58 -3.91 -4.86
CA ILE A 172 5.45 -5.25 -5.47
C ILE A 172 6.78 -6.05 -5.37
N LYS A 173 7.84 -5.49 -4.76
CA LYS A 173 9.23 -6.01 -4.77
C LYS A 173 9.41 -7.53 -4.60
N ASN A 174 8.60 -8.14 -3.74
CA ASN A 174 8.73 -9.56 -3.39
C ASN A 174 7.80 -10.50 -4.15
N LEU A 175 7.00 -9.96 -5.08
CA LEU A 175 6.03 -10.71 -5.87
C LEU A 175 6.60 -10.92 -7.28
N SER A 176 6.70 -12.17 -7.69
CA SER A 176 6.94 -12.55 -9.09
C SER A 176 6.14 -13.81 -9.39
N LEU A 177 5.68 -13.96 -10.63
CA LEU A 177 4.92 -15.15 -11.01
C LEU A 177 5.73 -16.43 -10.81
N PHE A 178 7.02 -16.39 -11.17
CA PHE A 178 7.95 -17.50 -10.94
C PHE A 178 8.01 -17.92 -9.47
N ARG A 179 8.20 -16.96 -8.56
CA ARG A 179 8.27 -17.24 -7.12
C ARG A 179 6.94 -17.72 -6.56
N ALA A 180 5.82 -17.22 -7.07
CA ALA A 180 4.49 -17.68 -6.69
C ALA A 180 4.23 -19.13 -7.11
N ILE A 181 4.72 -19.55 -8.28
CA ILE A 181 4.65 -20.94 -8.75
C ILE A 181 5.59 -21.83 -7.93
N TRP A 182 6.86 -21.42 -7.76
CA TRP A 182 7.85 -22.20 -7.01
C TRP A 182 7.44 -22.46 -5.57
N ASN A 183 6.90 -21.45 -4.86
CA ASN A 183 6.43 -21.59 -3.49
C ASN A 183 5.13 -22.40 -3.35
N SER A 184 4.52 -22.83 -4.45
CA SER A 184 3.27 -23.61 -4.46
C SER A 184 3.46 -25.08 -4.83
N LEU A 185 4.68 -25.45 -5.22
CA LEU A 185 5.17 -26.82 -5.39
C LEU A 185 5.83 -27.27 -4.08
#